data_AF-A0A7S2REJ2-F1
#
_entry.id   AF-A0A7S2REJ2-F1
#
_cell.length_a   1.000
_cell.length_b   1.000
_cell.length_c   1.000
_cell.angle_alpha   90.00
_cell.angle_beta   90.00
_cell.angle_gamma   90.00
#
_symmetry.space_group_name_H-M   'P 1'
#
loop_
_entity.id
_entity.type
_entity.pdbx_description
1 polymer ?
#
loop_
_entity_poly.entity_id
_entity_poly.type
_entity_poly.pdbx_seq_one_letter_code
_entity_poly.pdbx_strand_id
1 'polypeptide(L)'
;MAPQLQAEGRKVAIIIATDGLPSDEMGRGSATEDKRFKDALRSLEGLPVWITIRLCTDDDSVVEFYNDLDSELELSIDVLDDFMQEAKEVHAKNKWINYTLPLHRSREMGFYHRLFDLLDERKLTEAELHDFCILILGKHQFDGLPDPAADLDTYLSAIKRMVKKEKKQW
;
A
#
# COMPACT_ATOMS: atom_id res chain seq x y z
N MET A 1 -22.55 9.81 -10.12
CA MET A 1 -21.14 9.40 -10.32
C MET A 1 -20.80 8.16 -9.50
N ALA A 2 -20.97 8.16 -8.17
CA ALA A 2 -20.62 7.00 -7.33
C ALA A 2 -21.30 5.65 -7.72
N PRO A 3 -22.62 5.58 -8.01
CA PRO A 3 -23.24 4.31 -8.40
C PRO A 3 -22.69 3.72 -9.71
N GLN A 4 -22.29 4.60 -10.64
CA GLN A 4 -21.69 4.18 -11.91
C GLN A 4 -20.28 3.61 -11.68
N LEU A 5 -19.46 4.29 -10.88
CA LEU A 5 -18.11 3.80 -10.55
C LEU A 5 -18.17 2.43 -9.87
N GLN A 6 -19.09 2.25 -8.93
CA GLN A 6 -19.32 0.95 -8.28
C GLN A 6 -19.75 -0.13 -9.27
N ALA A 7 -20.71 0.16 -10.16
CA ALA A 7 -21.16 -0.78 -11.17
C ALA A 7 -20.05 -1.17 -12.17
N GLU A 8 -19.13 -0.24 -12.45
CA GLU A 8 -17.98 -0.46 -13.32
C GLU A 8 -16.75 -1.03 -12.60
N GLY A 9 -16.83 -1.27 -11.28
CA GLY A 9 -15.70 -1.74 -10.46
C GLY A 9 -14.53 -0.75 -10.39
N ARG A 10 -14.80 0.54 -10.59
CA ARG A 10 -13.82 1.63 -10.58
C ARG A 10 -13.80 2.35 -9.23
N LYS A 11 -12.64 2.89 -8.88
CA LYS A 11 -12.46 3.75 -7.71
C LYS A 11 -11.82 5.08 -8.12
N VAL A 12 -12.04 6.11 -7.30
CA VAL A 12 -11.30 7.38 -7.36
C VAL A 12 -10.11 7.27 -6.42
N ALA A 13 -8.90 7.50 -6.93
CA ALA A 13 -7.71 7.66 -6.10
C ALA A 13 -7.56 9.14 -5.70
N ILE A 14 -7.43 9.42 -4.41
CA ILE A 14 -7.10 10.73 -3.86
C ILE A 14 -5.70 10.63 -3.26
N ILE A 15 -4.76 11.40 -3.78
CA ILE A 15 -3.38 11.41 -3.30
C ILE A 15 -3.14 12.73 -2.57
N ILE A 16 -2.79 12.65 -1.28
CA ILE A 16 -2.46 13.79 -0.44
C ILE A 16 -0.97 13.70 -0.13
N ALA A 17 -0.18 14.58 -0.72
CA ALA A 17 1.22 14.74 -0.36
C ALA A 17 1.36 15.87 0.66
N THR A 18 1.87 15.57 1.85
CA THR A 18 1.94 16.54 2.96
C THR A 18 3.22 16.34 3.78
N ASP A 19 3.77 17.43 4.30
CA ASP A 19 4.87 17.47 5.26
C ASP A 19 4.42 17.95 6.65
N GLY A 20 3.12 18.17 6.85
CA GLY A 20 2.58 18.75 8.06
C GLY A 20 1.17 18.30 8.45
N LEU A 21 0.76 18.76 9.62
CA LEU A 21 -0.57 18.55 10.18
C LEU A 21 -1.62 19.46 9.52
N PRO A 22 -2.91 19.07 9.57
CA PRO A 22 -4.00 19.94 9.14
C PRO A 22 -3.95 21.33 9.79
N SER A 23 -4.21 22.37 9.02
CA SER A 23 -4.15 23.76 9.49
C SER A 23 -5.23 24.64 8.88
N ASP A 24 -5.50 25.78 9.54
CA ASP A 24 -6.41 26.80 9.04
C ASP A 24 -5.82 27.57 7.84
N GLU A 25 -6.58 28.51 7.29
CA GLU A 25 -6.14 29.36 6.16
C GLU A 25 -4.90 30.22 6.48
N MET A 26 -4.52 30.35 7.75
CA MET A 26 -3.32 31.06 8.21
C MET A 26 -2.16 30.10 8.53
N GLY A 27 -2.31 28.80 8.27
CA GLY A 27 -1.29 27.79 8.56
C GLY A 27 -1.19 27.42 10.04
N ARG A 28 -2.23 27.68 10.85
CA ARG A 28 -2.24 27.34 12.28
C ARG A 28 -2.96 26.00 12.50
N GLY A 29 -2.22 25.03 13.02
CA GLY A 29 -2.78 23.75 13.48
C GLY A 29 -3.60 23.93 14.76
N SER A 30 -4.66 23.14 14.90
CA SER A 30 -5.43 23.02 16.14
C SER A 30 -6.22 21.72 16.16
N ALA A 31 -6.59 21.24 17.36
CA ALA A 31 -7.45 20.07 17.50
C ALA A 31 -8.80 20.19 16.75
N THR A 32 -9.26 21.43 16.49
CA THR A 32 -10.45 21.69 15.67
C THR A 32 -10.18 21.39 14.20
N GLU A 33 -9.03 21.79 13.66
CA GLU A 33 -8.66 21.51 12.27
C GLU A 33 -8.34 20.02 12.07
N ASP A 34 -7.67 19.39 13.05
CA ASP A 34 -7.45 17.94 13.05
C ASP A 34 -8.77 17.18 12.96
N LYS A 35 -9.74 17.55 13.82
CA LYS A 35 -11.07 16.94 13.80
C LYS A 35 -11.79 17.21 12.48
N ARG A 36 -11.74 18.42 11.95
CA ARG A 36 -12.37 18.79 10.69
C ARG A 36 -11.81 17.98 9.53
N PHE A 37 -10.50 17.75 9.51
CA PHE A 37 -9.84 16.90 8.53
C PHE A 37 -10.29 15.45 8.66
N LYS A 38 -10.26 14.88 9.88
CA LYS A 38 -10.76 13.52 10.16
C LYS A 38 -12.23 13.35 9.72
N ASP A 39 -13.09 14.32 10.02
CA ASP A 39 -14.51 14.29 9.66
C ASP A 39 -14.71 14.39 8.14
N ALA A 40 -13.87 15.15 7.43
CA ALA A 40 -13.88 15.21 5.97
C ALA A 40 -13.49 13.86 5.35
N LEU A 41 -12.47 13.19 5.88
CA LEU A 41 -12.08 11.85 5.42
C LEU A 41 -13.19 10.82 5.69
N ARG A 42 -13.80 10.84 6.88
CA ARG A 42 -14.97 10.01 7.22
C ARG A 42 -16.15 10.24 6.29
N SER A 43 -16.34 11.47 5.79
CA SER A 43 -17.42 11.75 4.83
C SER A 43 -17.26 11.01 3.49
N LEU A 44 -16.07 10.46 3.20
CA LEU A 44 -15.78 9.66 2.01
C LEU A 44 -16.05 8.15 2.23
N GLU A 45 -16.38 7.74 3.45
CA GLU A 45 -16.72 6.35 3.78
C GLU A 45 -17.87 5.83 2.92
N GLY A 46 -17.77 4.58 2.47
CA GLY A 46 -18.77 3.93 1.62
C GLY A 46 -18.79 4.41 0.16
N LEU A 47 -18.04 5.45 -0.19
CA LEU A 47 -17.79 5.83 -1.58
C LEU A 47 -16.68 4.95 -2.18
N PRO A 48 -16.67 4.76 -3.51
CA PRO A 48 -15.59 4.02 -4.19
C PRO A 48 -14.34 4.90 -4.28
N VAL A 49 -13.74 5.22 -3.14
CA VAL A 49 -12.56 6.09 -3.01
C VAL A 49 -11.43 5.29 -2.37
N TRP A 50 -10.22 5.52 -2.84
CA TRP A 50 -8.96 5.11 -2.20
C TRP A 50 -8.16 6.36 -1.90
N ILE A 51 -7.64 6.50 -0.70
CA ILE A 51 -6.88 7.68 -0.27
C ILE A 51 -5.46 7.22 0.05
N THR A 52 -4.47 7.86 -0.56
CA THR A 52 -3.06 7.66 -0.23
C THR A 52 -2.51 8.94 0.38
N ILE A 53 -2.06 8.87 1.63
CA ILE A 53 -1.36 9.94 2.31
C ILE A 53 0.13 9.67 2.16
N ARG A 54 0.79 10.50 1.37
CA ARG A 54 2.25 10.45 1.17
C ARG A 54 2.91 11.46 2.09
N LEU A 55 3.60 10.95 3.10
CA LEU A 55 4.37 11.77 4.01
C LEU A 55 5.64 12.26 3.32
N CYS A 56 5.87 13.55 3.40
CA CYS A 56 7.04 14.24 2.84
C CYS A 56 7.92 14.83 3.95
N THR A 57 7.86 14.22 5.14
CA THR A 57 8.52 14.71 6.36
C THR A 57 8.98 13.54 7.21
N ASP A 58 10.07 13.75 7.95
CA ASP A 58 10.56 12.84 8.99
C ASP A 58 10.13 13.33 10.40
N ASP A 59 9.17 14.25 10.48
CA ASP A 59 8.64 14.75 11.77
C ASP A 59 7.76 13.67 12.42
N ASP A 60 8.28 13.07 13.49
CA ASP A 60 7.61 12.01 14.26
C ASP A 60 6.16 12.34 14.62
N SER A 61 5.84 13.62 14.93
CA SER A 61 4.48 14.01 15.32
C SER A 61 3.49 13.99 14.15
N VAL A 62 3.98 14.26 12.94
CA VAL A 62 3.19 14.17 11.71
C VAL A 62 2.98 12.70 11.33
N VAL A 63 4.05 11.91 11.38
CA VAL A 63 4.02 10.47 11.10
C VAL A 63 3.05 9.75 12.05
N GLU A 64 3.17 10.00 13.36
CA GLU A 64 2.29 9.42 14.39
C GLU A 64 0.83 9.80 14.15
N PHE A 65 0.52 11.07 13.84
CA PHE A 65 -0.84 11.52 13.57
C PHE A 65 -1.50 10.76 12.41
N TYR A 66 -0.78 10.57 11.30
CA TYR A 66 -1.35 9.88 10.14
C TYR A 66 -1.38 8.35 10.32
N ASN A 67 -0.42 7.76 11.03
CA ASN A 67 -0.50 6.33 11.38
C ASN A 67 -1.67 6.03 12.32
N ASP A 68 -1.92 6.91 13.31
CA ASP A 68 -3.09 6.80 14.18
C ASP A 68 -4.39 6.93 13.38
N LEU A 69 -4.42 7.81 12.38
CA LEU A 69 -5.56 8.00 11.49
C LEU A 69 -5.92 6.72 10.73
N ASP A 70 -4.93 5.99 10.22
CA ASP A 70 -5.12 4.70 9.56
C ASP A 70 -5.71 3.66 10.53
N SER A 71 -5.23 3.62 11.77
CA SER A 71 -5.75 2.69 12.78
C SER A 71 -7.16 3.02 13.28
N GLU A 72 -7.53 4.32 13.33
CA GLU A 72 -8.82 4.80 13.83
C GLU A 72 -9.94 4.69 12.80
N LEU A 73 -9.59 4.71 11.52
CA LEU A 73 -10.52 4.78 10.42
C LEU A 73 -10.45 3.44 9.69
N GLU A 74 -11.51 2.61 9.76
CA GLU A 74 -11.69 1.44 8.86
C GLU A 74 -11.93 1.87 7.39
N LEU A 75 -11.40 3.03 7.00
CA LEU A 75 -11.50 3.62 5.68
C LEU A 75 -10.49 2.99 4.73
N SER A 76 -10.72 3.23 3.44
CA SER A 76 -9.78 2.93 2.37
C SER A 76 -8.63 3.97 2.31
N ILE A 77 -7.82 4.03 3.37
CA ILE A 77 -6.60 4.86 3.49
C ILE A 77 -5.34 3.98 3.39
N ASP A 78 -4.28 4.52 2.80
CA ASP A 78 -2.89 4.02 2.84
C ASP A 78 -2.02 5.19 3.31
N VAL A 79 -1.21 5.01 4.34
CA VAL A 79 -0.23 6.01 4.78
C VAL A 79 1.14 5.50 4.38
N LEU A 80 1.82 6.26 3.53
CA LEU A 80 3.14 5.92 3.01
C LEU A 80 4.16 6.91 3.51
N ASP A 81 5.18 6.37 4.15
CA ASP A 81 6.39 7.10 4.51
C ASP A 81 7.36 7.19 3.32
N ASP A 82 8.54 7.72 3.56
CA ASP A 82 9.63 7.75 2.58
C ASP A 82 10.01 6.33 2.11
N PHE A 83 10.43 6.23 0.86
CA PHE A 83 10.79 4.97 0.21
C PHE A 83 11.78 4.12 1.03
N MET A 84 12.78 4.73 1.66
CA MET A 84 13.82 4.02 2.38
C MET A 84 13.32 3.45 3.70
N GLN A 85 12.46 4.18 4.42
CA GLN A 85 11.82 3.68 5.64
C GLN A 85 10.86 2.54 5.33
N GLU A 86 9.96 2.74 4.37
CA GLU A 86 9.03 1.72 3.88
C GLU A 86 9.77 0.42 3.47
N ALA A 87 10.85 0.55 2.70
CA ALA A 87 11.66 -0.59 2.28
C ALA A 87 12.28 -1.35 3.47
N LYS A 88 12.70 -0.65 4.53
CA LYS A 88 13.26 -1.28 5.74
C LYS A 88 12.18 -2.05 6.49
N GLU A 89 10.97 -1.50 6.61
CA GLU A 89 9.85 -2.14 7.30
C GLU A 89 9.39 -3.40 6.57
N VAL A 90 9.19 -3.30 5.25
CA VAL A 90 8.91 -4.46 4.39
C VAL A 90 10.02 -5.50 4.51
N HIS A 91 11.29 -5.10 4.49
CA HIS A 91 12.40 -6.05 4.66
C HIS A 91 12.39 -6.72 6.04
N ALA A 92 12.04 -5.98 7.11
CA ALA A 92 11.99 -6.51 8.46
C ALA A 92 10.95 -7.63 8.60
N LYS A 93 9.80 -7.52 7.93
CA LYS A 93 8.73 -8.53 7.96
C LYS A 93 8.88 -9.62 6.88
N ASN A 94 9.28 -9.23 5.68
CA ASN A 94 9.32 -10.06 4.48
C ASN A 94 10.67 -9.95 3.76
N LYS A 95 11.74 -10.43 4.42
CA LYS A 95 13.15 -10.39 3.94
C LYS A 95 13.40 -10.92 2.53
N TRP A 96 12.48 -11.72 1.99
CA TRP A 96 12.57 -12.32 0.66
C TRP A 96 12.08 -11.38 -0.45
N ILE A 97 11.38 -10.29 -0.10
CA ILE A 97 10.92 -9.26 -1.02
C ILE A 97 12.00 -8.18 -1.13
N ASN A 98 12.33 -7.81 -2.37
CA ASN A 98 13.04 -6.58 -2.64
C ASN A 98 12.00 -5.50 -2.92
N TYR A 99 11.75 -4.61 -1.97
CA TYR A 99 10.85 -3.47 -2.17
C TYR A 99 11.54 -2.47 -3.10
N THR A 100 10.92 -2.15 -4.24
CA THR A 100 11.56 -1.37 -5.32
C THR A 100 10.84 -0.06 -5.56
N LEU A 101 11.57 0.91 -6.11
CA LEU A 101 11.01 2.23 -6.37
C LEU A 101 9.75 2.19 -7.27
N PRO A 102 9.66 1.35 -8.33
CA PRO A 102 8.43 1.26 -9.13
C PRO A 102 7.20 0.80 -8.35
N LEU A 103 7.36 -0.13 -7.39
CA LEU A 103 6.27 -0.58 -6.54
C LEU A 103 5.81 0.56 -5.63
N HIS A 104 6.76 1.23 -4.98
CA HIS A 104 6.50 2.37 -4.11
C HIS A 104 5.78 3.51 -4.86
N ARG A 105 6.30 3.90 -6.03
CA ARG A 105 5.67 4.94 -6.87
C ARG A 105 4.27 4.54 -7.33
N SER A 106 4.01 3.25 -7.54
CA SER A 106 2.66 2.79 -7.88
C SER A 106 1.69 3.00 -6.71
N ARG A 107 2.11 2.66 -5.48
CA ARG A 107 1.32 2.89 -4.26
C ARG A 107 1.08 4.38 -4.01
N GLU A 108 2.13 5.21 -4.11
CA GLU A 108 2.01 6.67 -3.99
C GLU A 108 0.99 7.29 -4.97
N MET A 109 0.82 6.68 -6.15
CA MET A 109 -0.13 7.12 -7.18
C MET A 109 -1.53 6.52 -7.00
N GLY A 110 -1.81 5.90 -5.85
CA GLY A 110 -3.10 5.35 -5.48
C GLY A 110 -3.39 3.96 -6.04
N PHE A 111 -2.37 3.21 -6.50
CA PHE A 111 -2.57 1.79 -6.76
C PHE A 111 -2.70 1.03 -5.45
N TYR A 112 -3.85 0.41 -5.24
CA TYR A 112 -4.13 -0.38 -4.05
C TYR A 112 -4.32 -1.86 -4.36
N HIS A 113 -3.69 -2.67 -3.52
CA HIS A 113 -4.00 -4.08 -3.37
C HIS A 113 -3.76 -4.48 -1.92
N ARG A 114 -4.66 -5.24 -1.29
CA ARG A 114 -4.54 -5.62 0.14
C ARG A 114 -3.20 -6.30 0.47
N LEU A 115 -2.60 -7.02 -0.47
CA LEU A 115 -1.28 -7.63 -0.25
C LEU A 115 -0.15 -6.62 -0.06
N PHE A 116 -0.26 -5.39 -0.60
CA PHE A 116 0.76 -4.35 -0.46
C PHE A 116 0.72 -3.68 0.91
N ASP A 117 -0.48 -3.56 1.46
CA ASP A 117 -0.78 -3.13 2.82
C ASP A 117 -0.20 -4.09 3.87
N LEU A 118 -0.19 -5.39 3.58
CA LEU A 118 0.31 -6.42 4.49
C LEU A 118 1.85 -6.54 4.55
N LEU A 119 2.59 -5.86 3.66
CA LEU A 119 4.02 -6.13 3.45
C LEU A 119 4.90 -5.70 4.62
N ASP A 120 4.55 -4.60 5.26
CA ASP A 120 5.21 -3.93 6.38
C ASP A 120 4.50 -4.21 7.72
N GLU A 121 3.23 -4.63 7.69
CA GLU A 121 2.51 -5.10 8.86
C GLU A 121 3.09 -6.43 9.40
N ARG A 122 3.16 -7.48 8.55
CA ARG A 122 3.49 -8.85 8.99
C ARG A 122 4.08 -9.72 7.88
N LYS A 123 4.59 -10.90 8.28
CA LYS A 123 5.00 -11.93 7.32
C LYS A 123 3.78 -12.41 6.52
N LEU A 124 3.92 -12.49 5.20
CA LEU A 124 2.91 -13.10 4.34
C LEU A 124 2.82 -14.62 4.60
N THR A 125 1.60 -15.14 4.53
CA THR A 125 1.34 -16.59 4.50
C THR A 125 1.78 -17.19 3.16
N GLU A 126 1.84 -18.51 3.05
CA GLU A 126 2.23 -19.19 1.80
C GLU A 126 1.26 -18.88 0.65
N ALA A 127 -0.04 -18.79 0.94
CA ALA A 127 -1.07 -18.41 -0.03
C ALA A 127 -0.93 -16.94 -0.46
N GLU A 128 -0.71 -16.03 0.47
CA GLU A 128 -0.52 -14.61 0.15
C GLU A 128 0.78 -14.34 -0.59
N LEU A 129 1.85 -15.08 -0.27
CA LEU A 129 3.10 -15.06 -1.04
C LEU A 129 2.84 -15.51 -2.48
N HIS A 130 2.08 -16.59 -2.66
CA HIS A 130 1.71 -17.07 -3.98
C HIS A 130 0.94 -16.02 -4.79
N ASP A 131 -0.08 -15.43 -4.17
CA ASP A 131 -0.89 -14.38 -4.80
C ASP A 131 -0.07 -13.12 -5.09
N PHE A 132 0.88 -12.77 -4.21
CA PHE A 132 1.83 -11.68 -4.43
C PHE A 132 2.73 -11.97 -5.64
N CYS A 133 3.27 -13.19 -5.76
CA CYS A 133 4.07 -13.58 -6.91
C CYS A 133 3.26 -13.53 -8.21
N ILE A 134 2.00 -13.97 -8.20
CA ILE A 134 1.08 -13.84 -9.35
C ILE A 134 0.84 -12.38 -9.71
N LEU A 135 0.62 -11.52 -8.72
CA LEU A 135 0.37 -10.09 -8.93
C LEU A 135 1.56 -9.39 -9.59
N ILE A 136 2.78 -9.70 -9.14
CA ILE A 136 4.01 -9.05 -9.62
C ILE A 136 4.50 -9.63 -10.96
N LEU A 137 4.50 -10.95 -11.12
CA LEU A 137 5.06 -11.62 -12.30
C LEU A 137 4.01 -11.91 -13.40
N GLY A 138 2.73 -11.76 -13.06
CA GLY A 138 1.60 -11.99 -13.96
C GLY A 138 1.11 -13.44 -13.95
N LYS A 139 -0.21 -13.61 -13.86
CA LYS A 139 -0.90 -14.91 -13.74
C LYS A 139 -0.47 -15.98 -14.75
N HIS A 140 -0.26 -15.61 -16.01
CA HIS A 140 0.13 -16.54 -17.08
C HIS A 140 1.46 -17.26 -16.83
N GLN A 141 2.34 -16.73 -15.99
CA GLN A 141 3.59 -17.41 -15.63
C GLN A 141 3.34 -18.65 -14.75
N PHE A 142 2.19 -18.72 -14.09
CA PHE A 142 1.88 -19.73 -13.07
C PHE A 142 1.03 -20.89 -13.61
N ASP A 143 0.66 -20.86 -14.88
CA ASP A 143 -0.12 -21.93 -15.50
C ASP A 143 0.64 -23.25 -15.44
N GLY A 144 0.08 -24.25 -14.74
CA GLY A 144 0.66 -25.57 -14.57
C GLY A 144 1.75 -25.67 -13.50
N LEU A 145 1.96 -24.64 -12.68
CA LEU A 145 2.79 -24.77 -11.48
C LEU A 145 2.04 -25.50 -10.36
N PRO A 146 2.76 -26.29 -9.53
CA PRO A 146 2.15 -26.87 -8.34
C PRO A 146 1.81 -25.77 -7.33
N ASP A 147 0.78 -26.03 -6.52
CA ASP A 147 0.49 -25.24 -5.34
C ASP A 147 1.70 -25.29 -4.38
N PRO A 148 2.18 -24.17 -3.82
CA PRO A 148 3.31 -24.16 -2.90
C PRO A 148 3.09 -25.04 -1.66
N ALA A 149 1.85 -25.26 -1.23
CA ALA A 149 1.54 -26.15 -0.12
C ALA A 149 1.74 -27.64 -0.49
N ALA A 150 1.69 -27.98 -1.78
CA ALA A 150 1.89 -29.34 -2.27
C ALA A 150 3.35 -29.63 -2.65
N ASP A 151 4.03 -28.70 -3.32
CA ASP A 151 5.43 -28.84 -3.74
C ASP A 151 6.15 -27.48 -3.77
N LEU A 152 6.64 -27.07 -2.60
CA LEU A 152 7.35 -25.80 -2.40
C LEU A 152 8.67 -25.73 -3.19
N ASP A 153 9.41 -26.84 -3.31
CA ASP A 153 10.73 -26.84 -3.95
C ASP A 153 10.62 -26.59 -5.46
N THR A 154 9.66 -27.25 -6.11
CA THR A 154 9.37 -27.01 -7.54
C THR A 154 8.85 -25.60 -7.75
N TYR A 155 7.96 -25.13 -6.86
CA TYR A 155 7.42 -23.78 -6.90
C TYR A 155 8.53 -22.71 -6.80
N LEU A 156 9.39 -22.77 -5.77
CA LEU A 156 10.49 -21.83 -5.58
C LEU A 156 11.50 -21.88 -6.73
N SER A 157 11.77 -23.07 -7.28
CA SER A 157 12.63 -23.23 -8.46
C SER A 157 12.06 -22.53 -9.69
N ALA A 158 10.73 -22.60 -9.89
CA ALA A 158 10.05 -21.90 -10.97
C ALA A 158 10.11 -20.38 -10.78
N ILE A 159 9.80 -19.86 -9.59
CA ILE A 159 9.91 -18.43 -9.27
C ILE A 159 11.33 -17.92 -9.52
N LYS A 160 12.35 -18.63 -9.03
CA LYS A 160 13.76 -18.26 -9.23
C LYS A 160 14.13 -18.19 -10.72
N ARG A 161 13.56 -19.07 -11.55
CA ARG A 161 13.76 -19.04 -13.00
C ARG A 161 13.05 -17.86 -13.66
N MET A 162 11.85 -17.48 -13.21
CA MET A 162 11.10 -16.33 -13.71
C MET A 162 11.84 -15.02 -13.39
N VAL A 163 12.18 -14.81 -12.11
CA VAL A 163 12.88 -13.60 -11.64
C VAL A 163 14.22 -13.40 -12.36
N LYS A 164 14.92 -14.48 -12.72
CA LYS A 164 16.17 -14.39 -13.51
C LYS A 164 15.99 -13.84 -14.93
N LYS A 165 14.79 -13.94 -15.50
CA LYS A 165 14.47 -13.39 -16.83
C LYS A 165 14.10 -11.91 -16.76
N GLU A 166 13.67 -11.46 -15.58
CA GLU A 166 13.29 -10.07 -15.36
C GLU A 166 14.50 -9.14 -15.36
N LYS A 167 14.28 -7.92 -15.85
CA LYS A 167 15.27 -6.85 -15.69
C LYS A 167 15.23 -6.37 -14.25
N LYS A 168 16.41 -6.25 -13.62
CA LYS A 168 16.52 -5.65 -12.29
C LYS A 168 15.92 -4.26 -12.32
N GLN A 169 14.92 -4.06 -11.47
CA GLN A 169 14.35 -2.76 -11.15
C GLN A 169 15.00 -2.31 -9.84
N TRP A 170 15.41 -1.04 -9.80
CA TRP A 170 15.99 -0.39 -8.63
C TRP A 170 15.01 0.69 -8.19
#